data_AF-A0A9N8DJN6-F1
#
_entry.id   AF-A0A9N8DJN6-F1
#
_cell.length_a   1.000
_cell.length_b   1.000
_cell.length_c   1.000
_cell.angle_alpha   90.00
_cell.angle_beta   90.00
_cell.angle_gamma   90.00
#
_symmetry.space_group_name_H-M   'P 1'
#
loop_
_entity.id
_entity.type
_entity.pdbx_description
1 polymer ?
#
loop_
_entity_poly.entity_id
_entity_poly.type
_entity_poly.pdbx_seq_one_letter_code
_entity_poly.pdbx_strand_id
1 'polypeptide(L)'
;MVIEMVLQADRDDYMLGGPGCIVEMDEGKFGRRKDNRGRCVNADWVFGMVERGGERKLALAVVPDRKANTLLPLIMAFVRPGTTIHTDMHGGYNKIATLPGYNYTHKTLCHKYEFVAQDGTHTQTIKGNWRVLKKNVPESQREGSNLQEYLYECMWRRKHARHLWASFLEGMARLRYRPEDIDRLWEMREDMEESWTPEESSDDESLEDDSSATDSSLSEVSSSYMVI
;
A
#
# COMPACT_ATOMS: atom_id res chain seq x y z
N MET A 1 9.85 -15.81 -0.56
CA MET A 1 8.39 -15.72 -0.30
C MET A 1 7.78 -14.35 -0.65
N VAL A 2 7.82 -13.30 0.17
CA VAL A 2 7.03 -12.05 -0.14
C VAL A 2 7.56 -11.27 -1.36
N ILE A 3 8.89 -11.24 -1.56
CA ILE A 3 9.49 -10.64 -2.77
C ILE A 3 9.20 -11.48 -4.03
N GLU A 4 9.03 -12.80 -3.90
CA GLU A 4 8.73 -13.66 -5.07
C GLU A 4 7.29 -13.54 -5.54
N MET A 5 6.31 -13.46 -4.61
CA MET A 5 4.89 -13.46 -4.97
C MET A 5 4.45 -12.24 -5.78
N VAL A 6 5.03 -11.05 -5.53
CA VAL A 6 4.68 -9.84 -6.29
C VAL A 6 5.43 -9.74 -7.62
N LEU A 7 6.46 -10.55 -7.83
CA LEU A 7 7.34 -10.45 -8.99
C LEU A 7 7.08 -11.46 -10.10
N GLN A 8 6.12 -12.38 -9.99
CA GLN A 8 5.97 -13.45 -11.00
C GLN A 8 4.89 -13.22 -12.06
N ALA A 9 3.84 -12.44 -11.81
CA ALA A 9 2.80 -12.19 -12.81
C ALA A 9 3.02 -10.88 -13.62
N ASP A 10 3.46 -9.79 -12.96
CA ASP A 10 3.49 -8.44 -13.55
C ASP A 10 4.87 -7.78 -13.51
N ARG A 11 5.96 -8.57 -13.46
CA ARG A 11 7.32 -8.05 -13.25
C ARG A 11 7.67 -6.89 -14.17
N ASP A 12 7.44 -7.06 -15.46
CA ASP A 12 7.81 -6.08 -16.49
C ASP A 12 7.05 -4.77 -16.38
N ASP A 13 5.82 -4.83 -15.88
CA ASP A 13 4.97 -3.65 -15.73
C ASP A 13 5.46 -2.72 -14.63
N TYR A 14 6.08 -3.28 -13.58
CA TYR A 14 6.63 -2.56 -12.44
C TYR A 14 8.13 -2.28 -12.55
N MET A 15 8.80 -2.75 -13.62
CA MET A 15 10.18 -2.37 -13.90
C MET A 15 10.28 -0.87 -14.21
N LEU A 16 11.26 -0.24 -13.60
CA LEU A 16 11.57 1.17 -13.70
C LEU A 16 12.78 1.41 -14.60
N GLY A 17 12.82 2.57 -15.22
CA GLY A 17 13.98 3.10 -15.91
C GLY A 17 14.24 2.44 -17.27
N GLY A 18 15.52 2.46 -17.65
CA GLY A 18 16.05 2.09 -18.95
C GLY A 18 17.02 3.14 -19.47
N PRO A 19 17.67 2.90 -20.61
CA PRO A 19 18.56 3.87 -21.24
C PRO A 19 17.87 5.23 -21.46
N GLY A 20 18.48 6.31 -20.96
CA GLY A 20 17.94 7.66 -21.05
C GLY A 20 16.90 8.03 -19.97
N CYS A 21 16.48 7.07 -19.14
CA CYS A 21 15.57 7.31 -18.03
C CYS A 21 16.34 7.66 -16.74
N ILE A 22 15.69 8.46 -15.90
CA ILE A 22 16.19 8.81 -14.57
C ILE A 22 15.25 8.21 -13.52
N VAL A 23 15.82 7.50 -12.54
CA VAL A 23 15.10 6.98 -11.37
C VAL A 23 15.66 7.61 -10.10
N GLU A 24 14.80 8.24 -9.31
CA GLU A 24 15.14 8.75 -7.98
C GLU A 24 14.84 7.68 -6.93
N MET A 25 15.73 7.52 -5.94
CA MET A 25 15.57 6.54 -4.85
C MET A 25 15.82 7.18 -3.49
N ASP A 26 15.08 6.73 -2.49
CA ASP A 26 15.20 7.20 -1.11
C ASP A 26 14.60 6.16 -0.15
N GLU A 27 14.91 6.29 1.14
CA GLU A 27 14.33 5.47 2.21
C GLU A 27 13.46 6.31 3.15
N GLY A 28 12.19 5.92 3.25
CA GLY A 28 11.23 6.52 4.16
C GLY A 28 10.99 5.64 5.38
N LYS A 29 11.16 6.19 6.59
CA LYS A 29 10.73 5.50 7.82
C LYS A 29 9.22 5.68 8.05
N PHE A 30 8.48 4.59 8.18
CA PHE A 30 7.05 4.54 8.48
C PHE A 30 6.86 4.19 9.95
N GLY A 31 5.97 4.92 10.62
CA GLY A 31 5.90 4.92 12.09
C GLY A 31 6.84 5.97 12.68
N ARG A 32 6.30 6.82 13.56
CA ARG A 32 7.07 7.80 14.33
C ARG A 32 6.43 7.92 15.69
N ARG A 33 7.24 7.95 16.76
CA ARG A 33 6.78 8.46 18.04
C ARG A 33 6.29 9.89 17.88
N LYS A 34 5.15 10.23 18.48
CA LYS A 34 4.73 11.62 18.63
C LYS A 34 5.79 12.34 19.49
N ASP A 35 6.53 13.27 18.87
CA ASP A 35 7.54 14.12 19.54
C ASP A 35 8.65 13.37 20.31
N ASN A 36 9.03 12.17 19.86
CA ASN A 36 9.94 11.25 20.58
C ASN A 36 9.48 10.87 22.00
N ARG A 37 8.24 11.20 22.38
CA ARG A 37 7.60 10.85 23.66
C ARG A 37 6.56 9.73 23.45
N GLY A 38 6.16 9.07 24.53
CA GLY A 38 5.13 8.00 24.50
C GLY A 38 5.67 6.60 24.16
N ARG A 39 4.81 5.66 23.74
CA ARG A 39 5.18 4.25 23.47
C ARG A 39 6.25 4.13 22.37
N CYS A 40 7.24 3.24 22.52
CA CYS A 40 8.13 2.88 21.41
C CYS A 40 7.29 2.22 20.32
N VAL A 41 7.35 2.77 19.10
CA VAL A 41 6.69 2.20 17.93
C VAL A 41 7.80 1.54 17.12
N ASN A 42 7.68 0.25 16.77
CA ASN A 42 8.59 -0.31 15.78
C ASN A 42 8.22 0.30 14.44
N ALA A 43 9.20 0.91 13.81
CA ALA A 43 8.98 1.74 12.65
C ALA A 43 9.75 1.14 11.50
N ASP A 44 9.00 0.60 10.53
CA ASP A 44 9.53 -0.11 9.39
C ASP A 44 10.15 0.86 8.38
N TRP A 45 11.21 0.42 7.72
CA TRP A 45 11.79 1.15 6.61
C TRP A 45 11.07 0.78 5.32
N VAL A 46 10.79 1.78 4.50
CA VAL A 46 10.29 1.59 3.14
C VAL A 46 11.33 2.15 2.19
N PHE A 47 11.80 1.31 1.28
CA PHE A 47 12.63 1.72 0.17
C PHE A 47 11.72 2.07 -1.02
N GLY A 48 11.90 3.26 -1.58
CA GLY A 48 11.10 3.76 -2.67
C GLY A 48 11.94 4.17 -3.86
N MET A 49 11.46 3.83 -5.04
CA MET A 49 12.09 4.13 -6.33
C MET A 49 11.03 4.74 -7.25
N VAL A 50 11.31 5.88 -7.86
CA VAL A 50 10.35 6.58 -8.73
C VAL A 50 11.03 7.08 -10.00
N GLU A 51 10.37 6.87 -11.14
CA GLU A 51 10.80 7.44 -12.41
C GLU A 51 10.57 8.96 -12.44
N ARG A 52 11.55 9.68 -12.97
CA ARG A 52 11.46 11.11 -13.24
C ARG A 52 10.93 11.33 -14.66
N GLY A 53 9.83 12.08 -14.76
CA GLY A 53 9.14 12.31 -16.03
C GLY A 53 8.29 11.10 -16.46
N GLY A 54 7.69 11.20 -17.65
CA GLY A 54 6.88 10.12 -18.22
C GLY A 54 5.70 9.67 -17.35
N GLU A 55 5.51 8.36 -17.24
CA GLU A 55 4.43 7.70 -16.49
C GLU A 55 4.59 7.80 -14.96
N ARG A 56 5.78 8.22 -14.48
CA ARG A 56 6.10 8.34 -13.04
C ARG A 56 5.82 7.05 -12.28
N LYS A 57 6.28 5.92 -12.84
CA LYS A 57 6.18 4.61 -12.19
C LYS A 57 6.85 4.65 -10.83
N LEU A 58 6.27 3.92 -9.87
CA LEU A 58 6.70 3.90 -8.49
C LEU A 58 6.81 2.44 -8.03
N ALA A 59 7.95 2.09 -7.45
CA ALA A 59 8.15 0.85 -6.71
C ALA A 59 8.41 1.14 -5.24
N LEU A 60 7.77 0.36 -4.36
CA LEU A 60 7.84 0.50 -2.91
C LEU A 60 8.01 -0.87 -2.27
N ALA A 61 9.01 -1.00 -1.40
CA ALA A 61 9.27 -2.23 -0.67
C ALA A 61 9.54 -1.93 0.81
N VAL A 62 8.87 -2.65 1.71
CA VAL A 62 9.23 -2.71 3.12
C VAL A 62 10.57 -3.45 3.23
N VAL A 63 11.52 -2.85 3.93
CA VAL A 63 12.87 -3.39 4.10
C VAL A 63 13.24 -3.44 5.59
N PRO A 64 13.99 -4.47 6.01
CA PRO A 64 14.42 -4.59 7.41
C PRO A 64 15.45 -3.53 7.80
N ASP A 65 16.29 -3.10 6.85
CA ASP A 65 17.29 -2.05 7.03
C ASP A 65 17.66 -1.36 5.71
N ARG A 66 18.49 -0.32 5.81
CA ARG A 66 18.97 0.47 4.67
C ARG A 66 20.34 0.03 4.15
N LYS A 67 20.80 -1.18 4.51
CA LYS A 67 22.16 -1.60 4.14
C LYS A 67 22.23 -1.94 2.66
N ALA A 68 23.42 -1.84 2.09
CA ALA A 68 23.69 -2.22 0.70
C ALA A 68 23.20 -3.64 0.36
N ASN A 69 23.38 -4.59 1.29
CA ASN A 69 22.94 -5.99 1.09
C ASN A 69 21.41 -6.13 0.96
N THR A 70 20.65 -5.16 1.45
CA THR A 70 19.19 -5.12 1.37
C THR A 70 18.74 -4.33 0.14
N LEU A 71 19.36 -3.17 -0.11
CA LEU A 71 18.93 -2.24 -1.17
C LEU A 71 19.38 -2.65 -2.57
N LEU A 72 20.61 -3.12 -2.74
CA LEU A 72 21.16 -3.43 -4.07
C LEU A 72 20.38 -4.55 -4.78
N PRO A 73 19.98 -5.66 -4.12
CA PRO A 73 19.15 -6.68 -4.76
C PRO A 73 17.80 -6.15 -5.24
N LEU A 74 17.19 -5.21 -4.48
CA LEU A 74 15.93 -4.57 -4.88
C LEU A 74 16.13 -3.68 -6.11
N ILE A 75 17.21 -2.89 -6.14
CA ILE A 75 17.55 -2.07 -7.32
C ILE A 75 17.72 -2.97 -8.56
N MET A 76 18.46 -4.07 -8.42
CA MET A 76 18.65 -5.05 -9.49
C MET A 76 17.36 -5.73 -9.95
N ALA A 77 16.39 -5.90 -9.06
CA ALA A 77 15.12 -6.56 -9.34
C ALA A 77 14.12 -5.64 -10.03
N PHE A 78 14.13 -4.34 -9.72
CA PHE A 78 13.13 -3.37 -10.14
C PHE A 78 13.62 -2.34 -11.16
N VAL A 79 14.92 -2.22 -11.42
CA VAL A 79 15.48 -1.18 -12.29
C VAL A 79 16.15 -1.81 -13.52
N ARG A 80 15.83 -1.29 -14.70
CA ARG A 80 16.40 -1.76 -15.96
C ARG A 80 17.86 -1.32 -16.10
N PRO A 81 18.75 -2.16 -16.67
CA PRO A 81 20.12 -1.78 -17.00
C PRO A 81 20.20 -0.48 -17.83
N GLY A 82 21.29 0.28 -17.67
CA GLY A 82 21.53 1.55 -18.37
C GLY A 82 20.78 2.76 -17.79
N THR A 83 20.06 2.59 -16.69
CA THR A 83 19.34 3.68 -16.01
C THR A 83 20.30 4.67 -15.34
N THR A 84 19.93 5.96 -15.36
CA THR A 84 20.55 6.97 -14.49
C THR A 84 19.83 7.00 -13.15
N ILE A 85 20.54 6.75 -12.06
CA ILE A 85 20.00 6.67 -10.71
C ILE A 85 20.43 7.90 -9.90
N HIS A 86 19.46 8.55 -9.27
CA HIS A 86 19.68 9.68 -8.35
C HIS A 86 19.37 9.25 -6.91
N THR A 87 20.34 9.37 -6.01
CA THR A 87 20.15 9.11 -4.58
C THR A 87 20.73 10.24 -3.72
N ASP A 88 20.49 10.17 -2.42
CA ASP A 88 21.31 10.91 -1.47
C ASP A 88 22.70 10.26 -1.29
N MET A 89 23.51 10.77 -0.37
CA MET A 89 24.84 10.24 -0.06
C MET A 89 24.85 9.11 0.98
N HIS A 90 23.75 8.37 1.13
CA HIS A 90 23.73 7.22 2.05
C HIS A 90 24.68 6.10 1.56
N GLY A 91 25.53 5.59 2.47
CA GLY A 91 26.57 4.62 2.12
C GLY A 91 26.06 3.28 1.55
N GLY A 92 24.76 2.98 1.73
CA GLY A 92 24.10 1.83 1.11
C GLY A 92 24.13 1.85 -0.43
N TYR A 93 24.28 3.04 -1.02
CA TYR A 93 24.24 3.24 -2.47
C TYR A 93 25.61 3.24 -3.16
N ASN A 94 26.71 3.18 -2.40
CA ASN A 94 28.07 3.36 -2.94
C ASN A 94 28.47 2.37 -4.05
N LYS A 95 27.80 1.22 -4.14
CA LYS A 95 28.11 0.16 -5.11
C LYS A 95 27.22 0.17 -6.34
N ILE A 96 26.26 1.09 -6.47
CA ILE A 96 25.31 1.11 -7.60
C ILE A 96 26.04 1.14 -8.95
N ALA A 97 26.99 2.07 -9.13
CA ALA A 97 27.72 2.22 -10.38
C ALA A 97 28.66 1.03 -10.70
N THR A 98 29.00 0.20 -9.70
CA THR A 98 29.93 -0.92 -9.85
C THR A 98 29.24 -2.27 -9.99
N LEU A 99 27.90 -2.30 -10.06
CA LEU A 99 27.14 -3.53 -10.26
C LEU A 99 27.41 -4.11 -11.68
N PRO A 100 27.98 -5.32 -11.79
CA PRO A 100 28.36 -5.90 -13.08
C PRO A 100 27.12 -6.25 -13.92
N GLY A 101 27.15 -5.92 -15.21
CA GLY A 101 26.08 -6.24 -16.16
C GLY A 101 24.88 -5.27 -16.18
N TYR A 102 24.83 -4.30 -15.26
CA TYR A 102 23.72 -3.34 -15.19
C TYR A 102 24.05 -1.97 -15.78
N ASN A 103 25.32 -1.55 -15.77
CA ASN A 103 25.78 -0.29 -16.37
C ASN A 103 24.98 0.94 -15.89
N TYR A 104 24.71 1.03 -14.58
CA TYR A 104 24.01 2.18 -14.01
C TYR A 104 24.90 3.43 -14.00
N THR A 105 24.32 4.57 -14.34
CA THR A 105 24.94 5.87 -14.07
C THR A 105 24.43 6.37 -12.73
N HIS A 106 25.28 6.45 -11.71
CA HIS A 106 24.88 6.89 -10.37
C HIS A 106 25.26 8.34 -10.11
N LYS A 107 24.28 9.17 -9.75
CA LYS A 107 24.48 10.54 -9.28
C LYS A 107 23.99 10.67 -7.85
N THR A 108 24.79 11.32 -7.02
CA THR A 108 24.47 11.53 -5.61
C THR A 108 24.32 13.01 -5.31
N LEU A 109 23.49 13.32 -4.32
CA LEU A 109 23.29 14.69 -3.84
C LEU A 109 23.44 14.76 -2.32
N CYS A 110 24.22 15.73 -1.84
CA CYS A 110 24.36 15.98 -0.42
C CYS A 110 23.33 17.00 0.05
N HIS A 111 22.29 16.55 0.75
CA HIS A 111 21.24 17.44 1.29
C HIS A 111 21.72 18.44 2.34
N LYS A 112 22.96 18.32 2.84
CA LYS A 112 23.56 19.30 3.75
C LYS A 112 23.96 20.59 3.03
N TYR A 113 24.34 20.50 1.75
CA TYR A 113 24.96 21.59 1.02
C TYR A 113 24.06 22.12 -0.10
N GLU A 114 23.33 21.24 -0.78
CA GLU A 114 22.56 21.61 -1.97
C GLU A 114 21.23 20.83 -2.02
N PHE A 115 20.16 21.47 -2.51
CA PHE A 115 18.87 20.83 -2.77
C PHE A 115 18.74 20.32 -4.21
N VAL A 116 19.52 20.90 -5.11
CA VAL A 116 19.67 20.56 -6.52
C VAL A 116 21.14 20.78 -6.86
N ALA A 117 21.81 19.78 -7.42
CA ALA A 117 23.20 19.92 -7.86
C ALA A 117 23.28 20.83 -9.08
N GLN A 118 24.46 21.37 -9.37
CA GLN A 118 24.68 22.23 -10.55
C GLN A 118 24.29 21.57 -11.88
N ASP A 119 24.36 20.23 -11.96
CA ASP A 119 23.98 19.46 -13.14
C ASP A 119 22.47 19.09 -13.20
N GLY A 120 21.67 19.63 -12.26
CA GLY A 120 20.24 19.39 -12.16
C GLY A 120 19.84 18.12 -11.40
N THR A 121 20.79 17.40 -10.80
CA THR A 121 20.51 16.21 -9.98
C THR A 121 19.72 16.59 -8.73
N HIS A 122 18.65 15.86 -8.42
CA HIS A 122 17.88 15.99 -7.18
C HIS A 122 17.06 14.71 -6.89
N THR A 123 16.56 14.59 -5.66
CA THR A 123 15.68 13.50 -5.17
C THR A 123 14.32 14.02 -4.69
N GLN A 124 13.88 15.17 -5.20
CA GLN A 124 12.66 15.83 -4.74
C GLN A 124 11.38 15.05 -5.08
N THR A 125 11.37 14.31 -6.20
CA THR A 125 10.20 13.54 -6.63
C THR A 125 9.91 12.45 -5.63
N ILE A 126 10.91 11.66 -5.25
CA ILE A 126 10.71 10.59 -4.25
C ILE A 126 10.39 11.16 -2.87
N LYS A 127 11.02 12.26 -2.47
CA LYS A 127 10.71 12.95 -1.20
C LYS A 127 9.28 13.46 -1.10
N GLY A 128 8.76 14.03 -2.20
CA GLY A 128 7.37 14.48 -2.27
C GLY A 128 6.38 13.32 -2.12
N ASN A 129 6.72 12.13 -2.61
CA ASN A 129 5.87 10.94 -2.51
C ASN A 129 5.68 10.47 -1.07
N TRP A 130 6.70 10.60 -0.20
CA TRP A 130 6.57 10.14 1.18
C TRP A 130 5.41 10.75 1.95
N ARG A 131 5.12 12.04 1.71
CA ARG A 131 3.99 12.72 2.36
C ARG A 131 2.66 12.08 1.95
N VAL A 132 2.49 11.82 0.64
CA VAL A 132 1.27 11.25 0.09
C VAL A 132 1.09 9.81 0.56
N LEU A 133 2.15 9.01 0.51
CA LEU A 133 2.12 7.62 0.96
C LEU A 133 1.77 7.52 2.43
N LYS A 134 2.41 8.32 3.30
CA LYS A 134 2.09 8.34 4.73
C LYS A 134 0.64 8.75 4.96
N LYS A 135 0.08 9.70 4.21
CA LYS A 135 -1.33 10.09 4.34
C LYS A 135 -2.28 8.94 3.99
N ASN A 136 -1.95 8.13 2.99
CA ASN A 136 -2.81 7.04 2.51
C ASN A 136 -2.69 5.76 3.35
N VAL A 137 -1.58 5.57 4.07
CA VAL A 137 -1.43 4.44 4.99
C VAL A 137 -1.94 4.83 6.39
N PRO A 138 -2.98 4.16 6.93
CA PRO A 138 -3.48 4.41 8.28
C PRO A 138 -2.36 4.29 9.31
N GLU A 139 -2.35 5.16 10.32
CA GLU A 139 -1.22 5.20 11.28
C GLU A 139 -1.03 3.87 12.03
N SER A 140 -2.12 3.16 12.31
CA SER A 140 -2.14 1.83 12.94
C SER A 140 -1.57 0.72 12.06
N GLN A 141 -1.49 0.93 10.74
CA GLN A 141 -1.00 -0.04 9.75
C GLN A 141 0.41 0.30 9.24
N ARG A 142 1.05 1.32 9.83
CA ARG A 142 2.43 1.71 9.52
C ARG A 142 3.49 0.85 10.23
N GLU A 143 3.07 -0.12 11.01
CA GLU A 143 3.88 -1.10 11.71
C GLU A 143 3.30 -2.50 11.41
N GLY A 144 4.14 -3.42 10.91
CA GLY A 144 3.77 -4.82 10.76
C GLY A 144 3.50 -5.31 9.33
N SER A 145 2.99 -6.54 9.24
CA SER A 145 2.89 -7.32 7.98
C SER A 145 2.07 -6.64 6.89
N ASN A 146 1.06 -5.86 7.27
CA ASN A 146 0.09 -5.30 6.34
C ASN A 146 0.63 -4.06 5.61
N LEU A 147 1.70 -3.42 6.12
CA LEU A 147 2.24 -2.20 5.50
C LEU A 147 2.53 -2.42 4.01
N GLN A 148 3.11 -3.58 3.68
CA GLN A 148 3.44 -3.91 2.30
C GLN A 148 2.20 -4.00 1.39
N GLU A 149 1.06 -4.48 1.91
CA GLU A 149 -0.20 -4.56 1.15
C GLU A 149 -0.73 -3.17 0.79
N TYR A 150 -0.70 -2.23 1.73
CA TYR A 150 -1.05 -0.83 1.45
C TYR A 150 -0.11 -0.17 0.43
N LEU A 151 1.18 -0.53 0.44
CA LEU A 151 2.13 -0.03 -0.55
C LEU A 151 1.83 -0.61 -1.94
N TYR A 152 1.44 -1.89 -2.03
CA TYR A 152 1.00 -2.47 -3.30
C TYR A 152 -0.27 -1.81 -3.83
N GLU A 153 -1.25 -1.54 -2.97
CA GLU A 153 -2.43 -0.77 -3.37
C GLU A 153 -2.03 0.61 -3.91
N CYS A 154 -1.10 1.31 -3.24
CA CYS A 154 -0.60 2.61 -3.69
C CYS A 154 0.09 2.52 -5.07
N MET A 155 0.92 1.49 -5.30
CA MET A 155 1.58 1.25 -6.59
C MET A 155 0.55 0.97 -7.69
N TRP A 156 -0.41 0.08 -7.42
CA TRP A 156 -1.48 -0.30 -8.34
C TRP A 156 -2.36 0.91 -8.71
N ARG A 157 -2.85 1.67 -7.72
CA ARG A 157 -3.66 2.87 -7.97
C ARG A 157 -2.93 3.91 -8.79
N ARG A 158 -1.61 4.07 -8.59
CA ARG A 158 -0.79 4.99 -9.38
C ARG A 158 -0.70 4.55 -10.84
N LYS A 159 -0.43 3.26 -11.08
CA LYS A 159 -0.39 2.67 -12.43
C LYS A 159 -1.74 2.83 -13.16
N HIS A 160 -2.84 2.62 -12.44
CA HIS A 160 -4.19 2.59 -13.00
C HIS A 160 -4.98 3.89 -12.78
N ALA A 161 -4.33 5.01 -12.44
CA ALA A 161 -4.99 6.25 -12.01
C ALA A 161 -6.04 6.79 -13.00
N ARG A 162 -5.89 6.52 -14.30
CA ARG A 162 -6.82 6.95 -15.35
C ARG A 162 -8.01 5.99 -15.56
N HIS A 163 -7.86 4.73 -15.18
CA HIS A 163 -8.80 3.64 -15.51
C HIS A 163 -9.03 2.68 -14.34
N LEU A 164 -9.13 3.21 -13.12
CA LEU A 164 -9.18 2.41 -11.88
C LEU A 164 -10.22 1.29 -11.92
N TRP A 165 -11.48 1.62 -12.22
CA TRP A 165 -12.57 0.65 -12.21
C TRP A 165 -12.42 -0.41 -13.30
N ALA A 166 -12.01 -0.01 -14.51
CA ALA A 166 -11.79 -0.94 -15.61
C ALA A 166 -10.65 -1.92 -15.29
N SER A 167 -9.52 -1.41 -14.77
CA SER A 167 -8.39 -2.25 -14.36
C SER A 167 -8.70 -3.13 -13.16
N PHE A 168 -9.56 -2.68 -12.24
CA PHE A 168 -10.05 -3.51 -11.13
C PHE A 168 -10.87 -4.69 -11.66
N LEU A 169 -11.84 -4.43 -12.54
CA LEU A 169 -12.66 -5.48 -13.15
C LEU A 169 -11.83 -6.46 -13.97
N GLU A 170 -10.86 -5.97 -14.73
CA GLU A 170 -9.93 -6.80 -15.49
C GLU A 170 -9.09 -7.69 -14.56
N GLY A 171 -8.59 -7.15 -13.45
CA GLY A 171 -7.91 -7.91 -12.42
C GLY A 171 -8.79 -9.01 -11.84
N MET A 172 -10.03 -8.67 -11.45
CA MET A 172 -11.00 -9.63 -10.94
C MET A 172 -11.34 -10.72 -11.95
N ALA A 173 -11.48 -10.38 -13.23
CA ALA A 173 -11.76 -11.34 -14.31
C ALA A 173 -10.58 -12.30 -14.56
N ARG A 174 -9.35 -11.89 -14.24
CA ARG A 174 -8.13 -12.71 -14.34
C ARG A 174 -7.89 -13.58 -13.11
N LEU A 175 -8.51 -13.28 -11.97
CA LEU A 175 -8.42 -14.12 -10.78
C LEU A 175 -9.04 -15.48 -11.10
N ARG A 176 -8.18 -16.46 -11.37
CA ARG A 176 -8.53 -17.86 -11.47
C ARG A 176 -8.29 -18.46 -10.09
N TYR A 177 -9.37 -18.83 -9.41
CA TYR A 177 -9.25 -19.75 -8.28
C TYR A 177 -8.90 -21.12 -8.82
N ARG A 178 -7.92 -21.79 -8.20
CA ARG A 178 -7.73 -23.21 -8.49
C ARG A 178 -8.92 -23.97 -7.90
N PRO A 179 -9.41 -25.04 -8.56
CA PRO A 179 -10.48 -25.87 -8.00
C PRO A 179 -10.20 -26.27 -6.56
N GLU A 180 -8.95 -26.61 -6.23
CA GLU A 180 -8.54 -26.97 -4.87
C GLU A 180 -8.67 -25.84 -3.83
N ASP A 181 -8.51 -24.58 -4.25
CA ASP A 181 -8.71 -23.42 -3.37
C ASP A 181 -10.21 -23.16 -3.14
N ILE A 182 -11.05 -23.51 -4.12
CA ILE A 182 -12.51 -23.47 -4.01
C ILE A 182 -13.00 -24.58 -3.07
N ASP A 183 -12.51 -25.81 -3.24
CA ASP A 183 -12.90 -26.96 -2.41
C ASP A 183 -12.62 -26.71 -0.93
N ARG A 184 -11.46 -26.11 -0.60
CA ARG A 184 -11.15 -25.67 0.77
C ARG A 184 -12.15 -24.65 1.33
N LEU A 185 -12.65 -23.75 0.50
CA LEU A 185 -13.65 -22.76 0.95
C LEU A 185 -15.00 -23.42 1.24
N TRP A 186 -15.36 -24.47 0.49
CA TRP A 186 -16.57 -25.25 0.75
C TRP A 186 -16.43 -26.12 2.00
N GLU A 187 -15.29 -26.78 2.19
CA GLU A 187 -14.98 -27.54 3.40
C GLU A 187 -15.03 -26.64 4.66
N MET A 188 -14.41 -25.45 4.61
CA MET A 188 -14.46 -24.49 5.73
C MET A 188 -15.87 -23.94 6.00
N ARG A 189 -16.73 -23.88 4.99
CA ARG A 189 -18.14 -23.45 5.15
C ARG A 189 -18.96 -24.53 5.83
N GLU A 190 -18.77 -25.80 5.45
CA GLU A 190 -19.43 -26.94 6.08
C GLU A 190 -19.05 -27.02 7.57
N ASP A 191 -17.77 -26.83 7.92
CA ASP A 191 -17.30 -26.78 9.31
C ASP A 191 -17.92 -25.60 10.11
N MET A 192 -18.17 -24.45 9.47
CA MET A 192 -18.82 -23.31 10.13
C MET A 192 -20.33 -23.52 10.31
N GLU A 193 -21.00 -24.14 9.35
CA GLU A 193 -22.43 -24.46 9.43
C GLU A 193 -22.71 -25.59 10.44
N GLU A 194 -21.77 -26.53 10.63
CA GLU A 194 -21.85 -27.55 11.69
C GLU A 194 -21.59 -27.00 13.10
N SER A 195 -20.79 -25.94 13.21
CA SER A 195 -20.42 -25.28 14.47
C SER A 195 -21.48 -24.26 14.93
N TRP A 196 -22.31 -23.75 14.02
CA TRP A 196 -23.38 -22.83 14.36
C TRP A 196 -24.61 -23.59 14.87
N THR A 197 -24.72 -23.74 16.19
CA THR A 197 -26.01 -24.01 16.84
C THR A 197 -26.69 -22.67 17.12
N PRO A 198 -27.94 -22.44 16.69
CA PRO A 198 -28.70 -21.32 17.21
C PRO A 198 -28.83 -21.52 18.73
N GLU A 199 -28.16 -20.69 19.53
CA GLU A 199 -28.54 -20.56 20.93
C GLU A 199 -29.99 -20.07 20.94
N GLU A 200 -30.89 -20.90 21.47
CA GLU A 200 -32.23 -20.45 21.82
C GLU A 200 -32.07 -19.33 22.86
N SER A 201 -32.12 -18.08 22.40
CA SER A 201 -32.33 -16.93 23.28
C SER A 201 -33.72 -17.08 23.88
N SER A 202 -33.78 -17.69 25.06
CA SER A 202 -34.94 -17.72 25.93
C SER A 202 -35.15 -16.31 26.53
N ASP A 203 -35.53 -15.36 25.68
CA ASP A 203 -36.08 -14.09 26.14
C ASP A 203 -37.58 -14.30 26.38
N ASP A 204 -37.87 -14.89 27.55
CA ASP A 204 -39.18 -14.87 28.17
C ASP A 204 -39.42 -13.44 28.70
N GLU A 205 -39.78 -12.52 27.80
CA GLU A 205 -40.35 -11.24 28.20
C GLU A 205 -41.79 -11.47 28.65
N SER A 206 -41.96 -11.67 29.96
CA SER A 206 -43.24 -11.58 30.64
C SER A 206 -43.84 -10.19 30.40
N LEU A 207 -44.83 -10.13 29.52
CA LEU A 207 -45.72 -8.98 29.34
C LEU A 207 -46.51 -8.76 30.64
N GLU A 208 -46.08 -7.80 31.47
CA GLU A 208 -46.93 -7.24 32.52
C GLU A 208 -47.94 -6.27 31.88
N ASP A 209 -49.20 -6.70 31.93
CA ASP A 209 -50.42 -5.94 31.66
C ASP A 209 -50.60 -4.88 32.77
N ASP A 210 -50.42 -3.60 32.44
CA ASP A 210 -50.98 -2.49 33.22
C ASP A 210 -51.95 -1.69 32.34
N SER A 211 -53.16 -2.24 32.26
CA SER A 211 -54.35 -1.53 31.83
C SER A 211 -54.93 -0.71 32.99
N SER A 212 -54.63 0.59 33.02
CA SER A 212 -55.50 1.55 33.70
C SER A 212 -55.67 2.83 32.87
N ALA A 213 -56.93 3.08 32.52
CA ALA A 213 -57.41 4.12 31.63
C ALA A 213 -57.49 5.50 32.30
N THR A 214 -57.37 6.59 31.52
CA THR A 214 -58.44 7.58 31.32
C THR A 214 -58.14 8.54 30.15
N ASP A 215 -59.02 8.45 29.14
CA ASP A 215 -59.77 9.50 28.44
C ASP A 215 -59.17 10.86 28.03
N SER A 216 -59.54 11.20 26.78
CA SER A 216 -59.97 12.51 26.27
C SER A 216 -59.02 13.29 25.38
N SER A 217 -59.17 13.12 24.06
CA SER A 217 -59.81 14.12 23.18
C SER A 217 -59.51 13.83 21.71
N LEU A 218 -60.58 13.54 20.97
CA LEU A 218 -60.62 13.45 19.52
C LEU A 218 -60.47 14.85 18.91
N SER A 219 -59.57 15.01 17.94
CA SER A 219 -59.82 15.88 16.79
C SER A 219 -59.00 15.46 15.57
N GLU A 220 -59.76 14.92 14.61
CA GLU A 220 -59.72 15.16 13.17
C GLU A 220 -58.46 14.86 12.34
N VAL A 221 -58.70 13.90 11.45
CA VAL A 221 -57.92 13.48 10.29
C VAL A 221 -57.85 14.58 9.24
N SER A 222 -56.66 14.82 8.68
CA SER A 222 -56.55 15.25 7.28
C SER A 222 -55.31 14.67 6.61
N SER A 223 -55.58 13.78 5.66
CA SER A 223 -54.71 13.25 4.61
C SER A 223 -53.91 14.34 3.89
N SER A 224 -52.65 14.05 3.53
CA SER A 224 -52.21 13.81 2.14
C SER A 224 -50.69 14.01 1.91
N TYR A 225 -50.15 13.24 0.94
CA TYR A 225 -48.91 13.45 0.14
C TYR A 225 -47.55 13.10 0.80
N MET A 226 -46.53 12.53 0.12
CA MET A 226 -46.35 12.04 -1.26
C MET A 226 -45.07 11.18 -1.31
N VAL A 227 -45.08 10.18 -2.18
CA VAL A 227 -43.92 9.42 -2.67
C VAL A 227 -42.99 10.31 -3.51
N ILE A 228 -41.69 10.32 -3.22
CA ILE A 228 -40.58 10.24 -4.19
C ILE A 228 -39.44 9.45 -3.54
#